data_AF-A0A8T4MLP9-F1
#
_entry.id   AF-A0A8T4MLP9-F1
#
_cell.length_a   1.000
_cell.length_b   1.000
_cell.length_c   1.000
_cell.angle_alpha   90.00
_cell.angle_beta   90.00
_cell.angle_gamma   90.00
#
_symmetry.space_group_name_H-M   'P 1'
#
loop_
_entity.id
_entity.type
_entity.pdbx_description
1 polymer ?
#
loop_
_entity_poly.entity_id
_entity_poly.type
_entity_poly.pdbx_seq_one_letter_code
_entity_poly.pdbx_strand_id
1 'polypeptide(L)'
;MFQKKKLLEELADYFKNNLKKGYTKESLRWALVNQGYSRMEIEKAIRKAELDLAASAPILKTKPEIKYEIVTEDKPEKKRRWFGLFS
;
A
#
# COMPACT_ATOMS: atom_id res chain seq x y z
N MET A 1 -27.50 -9.56 21.91
CA MET A 1 -26.21 -8.96 21.51
C MET A 1 -25.23 -9.97 20.91
N PHE A 2 -25.07 -11.17 21.48
CA PHE A 2 -24.14 -12.20 20.97
C PHE A 2 -24.31 -12.55 19.49
N GLN A 3 -25.56 -12.73 19.04
CA GLN A 3 -25.87 -13.09 17.64
C GLN A 3 -25.35 -12.06 16.62
N LYS A 4 -25.44 -10.76 16.94
CA LYS A 4 -24.94 -9.68 16.06
C LYS A 4 -23.41 -9.67 15.95
N LYS A 5 -22.69 -10.01 17.03
CA LYS A 5 -21.22 -10.13 16.98
C LYS A 5 -20.79 -11.30 16.11
N LYS A 6 -21.45 -12.45 16.26
CA LYS A 6 -21.19 -13.65 15.45
C LYS A 6 -21.45 -13.39 13.96
N LEU A 7 -22.57 -12.78 13.61
CA LEU A 7 -22.89 -12.42 12.23
C LEU A 7 -21.82 -11.51 11.59
N LEU A 8 -21.35 -10.50 12.34
CA LEU A 8 -20.30 -9.60 11.85
C LEU A 8 -19.00 -10.38 11.52
N GLU A 9 -18.63 -11.34 12.36
CA GLU A 9 -17.44 -12.17 12.15
C GLU A 9 -17.60 -13.07 10.94
N GLU A 10 -18.74 -13.73 10.79
CA GLU A 10 -19.05 -14.57 9.63
C GLU A 10 -19.00 -13.77 8.31
N LEU A 11 -19.58 -12.57 8.30
CA LEU A 11 -19.52 -11.68 7.13
C LEU A 11 -18.09 -11.20 6.86
N ALA A 12 -17.33 -10.85 7.89
CA ALA A 12 -15.93 -10.41 7.72
C ALA A 12 -15.07 -11.55 7.14
N ASP A 13 -15.25 -12.78 7.62
CA ASP A 13 -14.53 -13.94 7.11
C ASP A 13 -14.98 -14.32 5.69
N TYR A 14 -16.27 -14.16 5.37
CA TYR A 14 -16.76 -14.24 3.99
C TYR A 14 -16.02 -13.26 3.07
N PHE A 15 -15.87 -12.00 3.46
CA PHE A 15 -15.10 -11.02 2.68
C PHE A 15 -13.63 -11.43 2.55
N LYS A 16 -12.93 -11.76 3.64
CA LYS A 16 -11.51 -12.16 3.60
C LYS A 16 -11.27 -13.34 2.66
N ASN A 17 -12.10 -14.39 2.78
CA ASN A 17 -11.94 -15.60 1.99
C ASN A 17 -12.21 -15.36 0.51
N ASN A 18 -13.17 -14.50 0.16
CA ASN A 18 -13.47 -14.21 -1.23
C ASN A 18 -12.52 -13.17 -1.85
N LEU A 19 -12.02 -12.21 -1.07
CA LEU A 19 -10.96 -11.30 -1.53
C LEU A 19 -9.68 -12.08 -1.87
N LYS A 20 -9.31 -13.09 -1.07
CA LYS A 20 -8.20 -14.00 -1.38
C LYS A 20 -8.40 -14.79 -2.68
N LYS A 21 -9.66 -15.04 -3.07
CA LYS A 21 -10.01 -15.70 -4.35
C LYS A 21 -10.04 -14.73 -5.54
N GLY A 22 -9.84 -13.42 -5.31
CA GLY A 22 -9.84 -12.40 -6.37
C GLY A 22 -11.19 -11.76 -6.66
N TYR A 23 -12.23 -12.01 -5.85
CA TYR A 23 -13.50 -11.30 -6.00
C TYR A 23 -13.37 -9.82 -5.60
N THR A 24 -14.14 -8.94 -6.25
CA THR A 24 -14.15 -7.52 -5.93
C THR A 24 -15.07 -7.22 -4.74
N LYS A 25 -14.73 -6.22 -3.92
CA LYS A 25 -15.55 -5.79 -2.78
C LYS A 25 -17.00 -5.48 -3.20
N GLU A 26 -17.17 -4.85 -4.35
CA GLU A 26 -18.49 -4.47 -4.88
C GLU A 26 -19.34 -5.68 -5.26
N SER A 27 -18.74 -6.69 -5.92
CA SER A 27 -19.47 -7.91 -6.29
C SER A 27 -20.01 -8.64 -5.05
N LEU A 28 -19.18 -8.75 -4.01
CA LEU A 28 -19.53 -9.37 -2.74
C LEU A 28 -20.59 -8.56 -1.97
N ARG A 29 -20.51 -7.23 -2.03
CA ARG A 29 -21.52 -6.32 -1.47
C ARG A 29 -22.88 -6.59 -2.10
N TRP A 30 -22.95 -6.65 -3.43
CA TRP A 30 -24.20 -6.94 -4.14
C TRP A 30 -24.74 -8.34 -3.85
N ALA A 31 -23.87 -9.35 -3.78
CA ALA A 31 -24.27 -10.71 -3.44
C ALA A 31 -24.96 -10.77 -2.05
N LEU A 32 -24.39 -10.12 -1.04
CA LEU A 32 -24.96 -10.09 0.30
C LEU A 32 -26.23 -9.24 0.40
N VAL A 33 -26.31 -8.13 -0.34
CA VAL A 33 -27.55 -7.35 -0.43
C VAL A 33 -28.68 -8.18 -1.05
N ASN A 34 -28.39 -8.92 -2.12
CA ASN A 34 -29.36 -9.80 -2.77
C ASN A 34 -29.80 -10.97 -1.87
N GLN A 35 -28.95 -11.40 -0.95
CA GLN A 35 -29.28 -12.39 0.09
C GLN A 35 -30.12 -11.83 1.25
N GLY A 36 -30.35 -10.50 1.28
CA GLY A 36 -31.18 -9.83 2.29
C GLY A 36 -30.42 -9.29 3.49
N TYR A 37 -29.08 -9.26 3.46
CA TYR A 37 -28.31 -8.65 4.55
C TYR A 37 -28.42 -7.13 4.54
N SER A 38 -28.42 -6.54 5.74
CA SER A 38 -28.47 -5.08 5.88
C SER A 38 -27.20 -4.44 5.34
N ARG A 39 -27.38 -3.37 4.54
CA ARG A 39 -26.26 -2.56 4.02
C ARG A 39 -25.31 -2.08 5.12
N MET A 40 -25.83 -1.78 6.32
CA MET A 40 -25.02 -1.35 7.46
C MET A 40 -24.16 -2.48 8.03
N GLU A 41 -24.65 -3.71 8.05
CA GLU A 41 -23.91 -4.86 8.56
C GLU A 41 -22.79 -5.25 7.60
N ILE A 42 -23.10 -5.23 6.30
CA ILE A 42 -22.14 -5.45 5.22
C ILE A 42 -20.99 -4.43 5.33
N GLU A 43 -21.30 -3.15 5.47
CA GLU A 43 -20.28 -2.09 5.57
C GLU A 43 -19.38 -2.27 6.80
N LYS A 44 -19.97 -2.63 7.96
CA LYS A 44 -19.19 -2.92 9.17
C LYS A 44 -18.27 -4.14 8.99
N ALA A 45 -18.76 -5.17 8.32
CA ALA A 45 -17.98 -6.38 8.04
C ALA A 45 -16.81 -6.10 7.08
N ILE A 46 -17.03 -5.29 6.03
CA ILE A 46 -15.96 -4.85 5.11
C ILE A 46 -14.86 -4.12 5.89
N ARG A 47 -15.22 -3.13 6.72
CA ARG A 47 -14.25 -2.38 7.53
C ARG A 47 -13.45 -3.29 8.46
N LYS A 48 -14.12 -4.24 9.12
CA LYS A 48 -13.44 -5.23 9.98
C LYS A 48 -12.47 -6.09 9.17
N ALA A 49 -12.89 -6.60 8.02
CA ALA A 49 -12.04 -7.41 7.14
C ALA A 49 -10.81 -6.63 6.65
N GLU A 50 -10.97 -5.35 6.29
CA GLU A 50 -9.86 -4.48 5.88
C GLU A 50 -8.86 -4.24 7.02
N LEU A 51 -9.34 -3.98 8.23
CA LEU A 51 -8.49 -3.81 9.41
C LEU A 51 -7.68 -5.07 9.71
N ASP A 52 -8.33 -6.23 9.65
CA ASP A 52 -7.69 -7.53 9.90
C ASP A 52 -6.64 -7.87 8.81
N LEU A 53 -6.93 -7.53 7.54
CA LEU A 53 -5.97 -7.70 6.44
C LEU A 53 -4.79 -6.72 6.54
N ALA A 54 -5.05 -5.47 6.92
CA ALA A 54 -4.00 -4.48 7.15
C ALA A 54 -3.09 -4.88 8.32
N ALA A 55 -3.67 -5.41 9.41
CA ALA A 55 -2.91 -5.91 10.55
C ALA A 55 -2.05 -7.14 10.23
N SER A 56 -2.44 -7.93 9.22
CA SER A 56 -1.70 -9.12 8.78
C SER A 56 -0.76 -8.86 7.61
N ALA A 57 -0.78 -7.67 7.00
CA ALA A 57 0.08 -7.34 5.88
C ALA A 57 1.56 -7.34 6.30
N PRO A 58 2.45 -8.01 5.53
CA PRO A 58 3.87 -8.00 5.85
C PRO A 58 4.44 -6.60 5.64
N ILE A 59 5.25 -6.13 6.61
CA ILE A 59 6.02 -4.90 6.47
C ILE A 59 7.06 -5.13 5.38
N LEU A 60 6.90 -4.48 4.22
CA LEU A 60 7.86 -4.52 3.12
C LEU A 60 9.13 -3.77 3.54
N LYS A 61 10.08 -4.48 4.17
CA LYS A 61 11.41 -3.96 4.48
C LYS A 61 12.26 -3.98 3.20
N THR A 62 12.10 -2.99 2.33
CA THR A 62 13.02 -2.78 1.22
C THR A 62 14.18 -1.90 1.68
N LYS A 63 15.40 -2.24 1.24
CA LYS A 63 16.56 -1.37 1.43
C LYS A 63 16.36 -0.12 0.56
N PRO A 64 16.49 1.11 1.07
CA PRO A 64 16.45 2.28 0.21
C PRO A 64 17.66 2.26 -0.73
N GLU A 65 17.41 2.21 -2.04
CA GLU A 65 18.44 2.42 -3.05
C GLU A 65 18.65 3.93 -3.24
N ILE A 66 19.68 4.48 -2.59
CA ILE A 66 20.07 5.88 -2.78
C ILE A 66 20.90 5.96 -4.06
N LYS A 67 20.32 6.52 -5.13
CA LYS A 67 21.06 6.82 -6.37
C LYS A 67 21.76 8.17 -6.22
N TYR A 68 23.08 8.18 -6.34
CA TYR A 68 23.88 9.41 -6.42
C TYR A 68 24.24 9.65 -7.89
N GLU A 69 23.74 10.71 -8.49
CA GLU A 69 24.22 11.20 -9.78
C GLU A 69 25.37 12.18 -9.52
N ILE A 70 26.57 11.80 -9.94
CA ILE A 70 27.75 12.67 -9.83
C ILE A 70 27.68 13.65 -11.00
N VAL A 71 27.25 14.87 -10.73
CA VAL A 71 27.31 15.96 -11.72
C VAL A 71 28.76 16.43 -11.79
N THR A 72 29.52 15.94 -12.78
CA THR A 72 30.83 16.51 -13.11
C THR A 72 30.59 17.82 -13.86
N GLU A 73 30.61 18.94 -13.15
CA GLU A 73 30.83 20.24 -13.78
C GLU A 73 32.28 20.27 -14.29
N ASP A 74 32.44 20.20 -15.62
CA ASP A 74 33.72 20.40 -16.30
C ASP A 74 34.25 21.81 -15.99
N LYS A 75 35.04 21.92 -14.92
CA LYS A 75 35.74 23.15 -14.56
C LYS A 75 36.81 23.44 -15.62
N PRO A 76 36.76 24.57 -16.35
CA PRO A 76 37.78 24.88 -17.33
C PRO A 76 39.12 25.19 -16.64
N GLU A 77 40.15 24.38 -16.94
CA GLU A 77 41.52 24.57 -16.46
C GLU A 77 42.11 25.90 -16.95
N LYS A 78 42.36 26.84 -16.03
CA LYS A 78 43.13 28.06 -16.33
C LYS A 78 44.62 27.74 -16.38
N LYS A 79 45.17 27.63 -17.60
CA LYS A 79 46.62 27.58 -17.85
C LYS A 79 47.29 28.87 -17.33
N ARG A 80 47.98 28.80 -16.18
CA ARG A 80 48.87 29.87 -15.71
C ARG A 80 50.15 29.82 -16.54
N ARG A 81 50.23 30.72 -17.51
CA ARG A 81 51.36 30.94 -18.42
C ARG A 81 52.47 31.66 -17.63
N TRP A 82 53.48 30.90 -17.19
CA TRP A 82 54.67 31.44 -16.54
C TRP A 82 55.49 32.21 -17.58
N PHE A 83 55.26 33.52 -17.70
CA PHE A 83 56.20 34.38 -18.40
C PHE A 83 57.40 34.63 -17.49
N GLY A 84 58.56 34.11 -17.92
CA GLY A 84 59.83 34.31 -17.27
C GLY A 84 60.24 35.77 -17.29
N LEU A 85 60.60 36.29 -16.12
CA LEU A 85 61.41 37.48 -15.98
C LEU A 85 62.87 37.02 -15.92
N PHE A 86 63.50 36.98 -17.09
CA PHE A 86 64.92 37.28 -17.18
C PHE A 86 65.07 38.76 -16.82
N SER A 87 65.79 39.05 -15.74
CA SER A 87 66.50 40.30 -15.48
C SER A 87 67.78 39.97 -14.73
#